data_AF-A0A919Q791-F1
#
_entry.id   AF-A0A919Q791-F1
#
_cell.length_a   1.000
_cell.length_b   1.000
_cell.length_c   1.000
_cell.angle_alpha   90.00
_cell.angle_beta   90.00
_cell.angle_gamma   90.00
#
_symmetry.space_group_name_H-M   'P 1'
#
loop_
_entity.id
_entity.type
_entity.pdbx_description
1 polymer ?
#
loop_
_entity_poly.entity_id
_entity_poly.type
_entity_poly.pdbx_seq_one_letter_code
_entity_poly.pdbx_strand_id
1 'polypeptide(L)'
;MHETGLCDAIVQAILHRAEGRRVTSVRVRVGGHVGGHEIDPAVIDQGFRVAAAGTPAQDADVEVVIEPLSVRCRGCSREAPAVDASTLVACPRCGGVDIEVNGGTEVHLEMIVFEPTEGKPAKACALSHGFEDLFVGERRVHSHSHSGAQTCGRGDDGGAT
;
A
#
# COMPACT_ATOMS: atom_id res chain seq x y z
N MET A 1 5.83 -26.19 1.68
CA MET A 1 6.29 -25.34 0.55
C MET A 1 5.14 -24.57 -0.13
N HIS A 2 3.89 -24.57 0.38
CA HIS A 2 2.82 -23.80 -0.27
C HIS A 2 2.77 -22.33 0.21
N GLU A 3 2.91 -22.01 1.50
CA GLU A 3 2.91 -20.59 1.95
C GLU A 3 4.26 -19.87 1.80
N THR A 4 5.38 -20.61 1.79
CA THR A 4 6.73 -20.02 1.71
C THR A 4 6.95 -19.28 0.37
N GLY A 5 6.51 -19.88 -0.73
CA GLY A 5 6.59 -19.24 -2.05
C GLY A 5 5.70 -18.00 -2.19
N LEU A 6 4.59 -17.95 -1.45
CA LEU A 6 3.74 -16.75 -1.41
C LEU A 6 4.45 -15.60 -0.68
N CYS A 7 5.03 -15.88 0.49
CA CYS A 7 5.76 -14.87 1.26
C CYS A 7 6.96 -14.33 0.48
N ASP A 8 7.71 -15.20 -0.20
CA ASP A 8 8.80 -14.79 -1.07
C ASP A 8 8.31 -13.86 -2.19
N ALA A 9 7.21 -14.22 -2.86
CA ALA A 9 6.64 -13.38 -3.92
C ALA A 9 6.19 -12.00 -3.42
N ILE A 10 5.57 -11.94 -2.23
CA ILE A 10 5.18 -10.69 -1.56
C ILE A 10 6.43 -9.83 -1.30
N VAL A 11 7.46 -10.39 -0.67
CA VAL A 11 8.71 -9.67 -0.36
C VAL A 11 9.38 -9.18 -1.64
N GLN A 12 9.51 -10.01 -2.67
CA GLN A 12 10.10 -9.60 -3.94
C GLN A 12 9.36 -8.43 -4.59
N ALA A 13 8.02 -8.44 -4.57
CA ALA A 13 7.22 -7.34 -5.08
C ALA A 13 7.40 -6.04 -4.26
N ILE A 14 7.53 -6.15 -2.93
CA ILE A 14 7.83 -5.01 -2.05
C ILE A 14 9.21 -4.45 -2.37
N LEU A 15 10.23 -5.31 -2.48
CA LEU A 15 11.61 -4.89 -2.75
C LEU A 15 11.75 -4.23 -4.11
N HIS A 16 11.06 -4.77 -5.12
CA HIS A 16 10.99 -4.18 -6.44
C HIS A 16 10.43 -2.74 -6.38
N ARG A 17 9.37 -2.52 -5.59
CA ARG A 17 8.77 -1.19 -5.42
C ARG A 17 9.58 -0.26 -4.51
N ALA A 18 10.29 -0.83 -3.54
CA ALA A 18 11.10 -0.10 -2.58
C ALA A 18 12.32 0.54 -3.25
N GLU A 19 12.86 -0.08 -4.29
CA GLU A 19 14.04 0.43 -5.03
C GLU A 19 15.22 0.74 -4.08
N GLY A 20 15.40 -0.10 -3.05
CA GLY A 20 16.45 0.05 -2.03
C GLY A 20 16.12 0.97 -0.86
N ARG A 21 14.95 1.64 -0.85
CA ARG A 21 14.47 2.39 0.32
C ARG A 21 14.06 1.44 1.44
N ARG A 22 14.29 1.85 2.69
CA ARG A 22 13.79 1.13 3.86
C ARG A 22 12.27 1.17 3.89
N VAL A 23 11.66 0.02 4.16
CA VAL A 23 10.21 -0.15 4.29
C VAL A 23 9.89 -0.24 5.76
N THR A 24 8.93 0.55 6.23
CA THR A 24 8.54 0.59 7.65
C THR A 24 7.24 -0.16 7.91
N SER A 25 6.32 -0.19 6.93
CA SER A 25 5.06 -0.91 7.08
C SER A 25 4.51 -1.32 5.72
N VAL A 26 3.84 -2.47 5.69
CA VAL A 26 3.17 -3.00 4.50
C VAL A 26 1.80 -3.52 4.89
N ARG A 27 0.80 -3.22 4.06
CA ARG A 27 -0.52 -3.86 4.14
C ARG A 27 -0.72 -4.76 2.95
N VAL A 28 -1.00 -6.03 3.23
CA VAL A 28 -1.24 -7.07 2.23
C VAL A 28 -2.64 -7.61 2.40
N ARG A 29 -3.37 -7.72 1.30
CA ARG A 29 -4.65 -8.37 1.25
C ARG A 29 -4.49 -9.75 0.63
N VAL A 30 -4.97 -10.77 1.31
CA VAL A 30 -4.82 -12.17 0.92
C VAL A 30 -6.19 -12.82 0.92
N GLY A 31 -6.55 -13.49 -0.18
CA GLY A 31 -7.75 -14.31 -0.21
C GLY A 31 -7.67 -15.42 0.84
N GLY A 32 -8.75 -15.68 1.57
CA GLY A 32 -8.76 -16.63 2.67
C GLY A 32 -8.58 -18.10 2.27
N HIS A 33 -8.43 -18.42 0.98
CA HIS A 33 -8.34 -19.78 0.44
C HIS A 33 -7.30 -19.89 -0.68
N VAL A 34 -6.01 -19.82 -0.34
CA VAL A 34 -4.93 -19.96 -1.33
C VAL A 34 -4.59 -21.44 -1.50
N GLY A 35 -4.69 -21.96 -2.73
CA GLY A 35 -4.34 -23.36 -3.01
C GLY A 35 -5.24 -24.41 -2.34
N GLY A 36 -6.46 -24.03 -1.93
CA GLY A 36 -7.43 -24.94 -1.31
C GLY A 36 -7.33 -25.08 0.21
N HIS A 37 -6.50 -24.25 0.86
CA HIS A 37 -6.34 -24.24 2.32
C HIS A 37 -6.68 -22.87 2.91
N GLU A 38 -7.23 -22.87 4.13
CA GLU A 38 -7.44 -21.65 4.91
C GLU A 38 -6.08 -21.06 5.30
N ILE A 39 -5.94 -19.74 5.12
CA ILE A 39 -4.71 -19.03 5.45
C ILE A 39 -4.76 -18.51 6.88
N ASP A 40 -3.81 -18.95 7.69
CA ASP A 40 -3.56 -18.38 9.02
C ASP A 40 -2.67 -17.13 8.89
N PRO A 41 -3.15 -15.94 9.32
CA PRO A 41 -2.35 -14.71 9.30
C PRO A 41 -1.02 -14.83 10.03
N ALA A 42 -0.94 -15.64 11.09
CA ALA A 42 0.31 -15.83 11.84
C ALA A 42 1.37 -16.56 11.01
N VAL A 43 0.95 -17.48 10.12
CA VAL A 43 1.85 -18.19 9.21
C VAL A 43 2.40 -17.23 8.14
N ILE A 44 1.55 -16.34 7.61
CA ILE A 44 1.98 -15.31 6.65
C ILE A 44 2.95 -14.33 7.29
N ASP A 45 2.65 -13.86 8.50
CA ASP A 45 3.53 -12.95 9.23
C ASP A 45 4.89 -13.59 9.52
N GLN A 46 4.93 -14.84 10.00
CA GLN A 46 6.18 -15.55 10.22
C GLN A 46 6.95 -15.78 8.91
N GLY A 47 6.25 -16.23 7.86
CA GLY A 47 6.85 -16.45 6.55
C GLY A 47 7.42 -15.17 5.94
N PHE A 48 6.72 -14.04 6.09
CA PHE A 48 7.19 -12.72 5.69
C PHE A 48 8.48 -12.35 6.41
N ARG A 49 8.55 -12.51 7.74
CA ARG A 49 9.75 -12.20 8.51
C ARG A 49 10.97 -13.02 8.07
N VAL A 50 10.77 -14.29 7.74
CA VAL A 50 11.84 -15.16 7.21
C VAL A 50 12.27 -14.69 5.82
N ALA A 51 11.34 -14.40 4.92
CA ALA A 51 11.63 -13.97 3.55
C ALA A 51 12.25 -12.57 3.48
N ALA A 52 11.87 -11.67 4.39
CA ALA A 52 12.35 -10.29 4.45
C ALA A 52 13.72 -10.16 5.14
N ALA A 53 14.20 -11.19 5.83
CA ALA A 53 15.46 -11.14 6.58
C ALA A 53 16.65 -10.73 5.70
N GLY A 54 17.40 -9.71 6.13
CA GLY A 54 18.56 -9.19 5.39
C GLY A 54 18.19 -8.29 4.19
N THR A 55 16.92 -7.90 4.06
CA THR A 55 16.43 -7.01 3.01
C THR A 55 15.99 -5.65 3.58
N PRO A 56 15.78 -4.61 2.74
CA PRO A 56 15.20 -3.34 3.18
C PRO A 56 13.83 -3.41 3.88
N ALA A 57 13.14 -4.56 3.84
CA ALA A 57 11.86 -4.80 4.49
C ALA A 57 11.95 -5.65 5.78
N GLN A 58 13.16 -6.01 6.23
CA GLN A 58 13.35 -6.91 7.38
C GLN A 58 12.68 -6.42 8.68
N ASP A 59 12.59 -5.09 8.84
CA ASP A 59 12.08 -4.41 10.04
C ASP A 59 10.66 -3.85 9.81
N ALA A 60 10.01 -4.21 8.70
CA ALA A 60 8.70 -3.69 8.34
C ALA A 60 7.57 -4.39 9.12
N ASP A 61 6.63 -3.61 9.64
CA ASP A 61 5.38 -4.15 10.19
C ASP A 61 4.46 -4.61 9.06
N VAL A 62 4.08 -5.89 9.06
CA VAL A 62 3.16 -6.46 8.07
C VAL A 62 1.76 -6.60 8.64
N GLU A 63 0.80 -5.92 8.02
CA GLU A 63 -0.62 -6.07 8.29
C GLU A 63 -1.25 -6.97 7.22
N VAL A 64 -1.76 -8.14 7.64
CA VAL A 64 -2.41 -9.10 6.76
C VAL A 64 -3.92 -8.99 6.92
N VAL A 65 -4.60 -8.61 5.84
CA VAL A 65 -6.07 -8.56 5.76
C VAL A 65 -6.55 -9.77 4.96
N ILE A 66 -7.29 -10.66 5.63
CA ILE A 66 -7.88 -11.83 4.98
C ILE A 66 -9.20 -11.46 4.34
N GLU A 67 -9.28 -11.62 3.02
CA GLU A 67 -10.53 -11.46 2.28
C GLU A 67 -11.30 -12.78 2.22
N PRO A 68 -12.52 -12.83 2.76
CA PRO A 68 -13.33 -14.04 2.69
C PRO A 68 -13.70 -14.33 1.24
N LEU A 69 -13.85 -15.61 0.93
CA LEU A 69 -14.39 -16.06 -0.36
C LEU A 69 -15.79 -15.48 -0.54
N SER A 70 -16.11 -15.01 -1.74
CA SER A 70 -17.44 -14.48 -2.06
C SER A 70 -17.99 -15.13 -3.32
N VAL A 71 -19.30 -15.12 -3.46
CA VAL A 71 -20.01 -15.61 -4.63
C VAL A 71 -20.93 -14.56 -5.19
N ARG A 72 -21.04 -14.52 -6.51
CA ARG A 72 -21.99 -13.69 -7.24
C ARG A 72 -22.89 -14.57 -8.10
N CYS A 73 -24.20 -14.50 -7.87
CA CYS A 73 -25.15 -15.14 -8.77
C CYS A 73 -25.31 -14.32 -10.04
N ARG A 74 -25.05 -14.91 -11.21
CA ARG A 74 -25.18 -14.21 -12.50
C ARG A 74 -26.65 -13.95 -12.88
N GLY A 75 -27.56 -14.82 -12.45
CA GLY A 75 -28.99 -14.67 -12.73
C GLY A 75 -29.69 -13.53 -11.99
N CYS A 76 -29.29 -13.22 -10.75
CA CYS A 76 -29.91 -12.14 -9.97
C CYS A 76 -28.94 -11.06 -9.48
N SER A 77 -27.67 -11.14 -9.88
CA SER A 77 -26.55 -10.26 -9.49
C SER A 77 -26.32 -10.12 -7.99
N ARG A 78 -26.81 -11.07 -7.18
CA ARG A 78 -26.59 -11.02 -5.74
C ARG A 78 -25.21 -11.52 -5.38
N GLU A 79 -24.51 -10.73 -4.57
CA GLU A 79 -23.26 -11.12 -3.93
C GLU A 79 -23.54 -11.61 -2.50
N ALA A 80 -22.81 -12.65 -2.09
CA ALA A 80 -22.84 -13.19 -0.74
C ALA A 80 -21.47 -13.78 -0.38
N PRO A 81 -21.06 -13.78 0.90
CA PRO A 81 -19.88 -14.51 1.32
C PRO A 81 -20.12 -16.02 1.15
N ALA A 82 -19.11 -16.73 0.66
CA ALA A 82 -19.11 -18.18 0.45
C ALA A 82 -18.79 -18.89 1.78
N VAL A 83 -19.70 -18.78 2.74
CA VAL A 83 -19.53 -19.34 4.09
C VAL A 83 -19.84 -20.83 4.17
N ASP A 84 -20.54 -21.38 3.18
CA ASP A 84 -20.99 -22.76 3.16
C ASP A 84 -21.01 -23.35 1.74
N ALA A 85 -20.99 -24.68 1.64
CA ALA A 85 -21.06 -25.36 0.34
C ALA A 85 -22.38 -25.09 -0.40
N SER A 86 -23.45 -24.71 0.32
CA SER A 86 -24.77 -24.48 -0.29
C SER A 86 -24.78 -23.23 -1.18
N THR A 87 -24.08 -22.15 -0.77
CA THR A 87 -23.96 -20.91 -1.54
C THR A 87 -23.12 -21.06 -2.81
N LEU A 88 -22.29 -22.10 -2.90
CA LEU A 88 -21.54 -22.45 -4.11
C LEU A 88 -22.40 -23.20 -5.14
N VAL A 89 -23.49 -23.84 -4.72
CA VAL A 89 -24.33 -24.70 -5.57
C VAL A 89 -25.55 -23.95 -6.11
N ALA A 90 -26.21 -23.15 -5.27
CA ALA A 90 -27.41 -22.43 -5.67
C ALA A 90 -27.57 -21.10 -4.94
N CYS A 91 -28.12 -20.11 -5.65
CA CYS A 91 -28.41 -18.82 -5.06
C CYS A 91 -29.60 -18.94 -4.10
N PRO A 92 -29.46 -18.56 -2.82
CA PRO A 92 -30.55 -18.66 -1.84
C PRO A 92 -31.71 -17.69 -2.11
N ARG A 93 -31.52 -16.72 -3.02
CA ARG A 93 -32.54 -15.73 -3.38
C ARG A 93 -33.42 -16.17 -4.54
N CYS A 94 -32.81 -16.65 -5.63
CA CYS A 94 -33.53 -16.94 -6.87
C CYS A 94 -33.50 -18.42 -7.27
N GLY A 95 -32.73 -19.27 -6.59
CA GLY A 95 -32.55 -20.67 -6.94
C GLY A 95 -31.67 -20.92 -8.17
N GLY A 96 -31.09 -19.87 -8.76
CA GLY A 96 -30.17 -20.01 -9.90
C GLY A 96 -28.87 -20.72 -9.51
N VAL A 97 -28.38 -21.58 -10.39
CA VAL A 97 -27.15 -22.37 -10.20
C VAL A 97 -25.94 -21.79 -10.94
N ASP A 98 -26.13 -20.70 -11.70
CA ASP A 98 -25.05 -19.96 -12.34
C ASP A 98 -24.40 -19.02 -11.31
N ILE A 99 -23.47 -19.60 -10.53
CA ILE A 99 -22.73 -18.96 -9.45
C ILE A 99 -21.28 -18.74 -9.88
N GLU A 100 -20.85 -17.48 -9.83
CA GLU A 100 -19.47 -17.08 -10.00
C GLU A 100 -18.81 -16.97 -8.62
N VAL A 101 -17.62 -17.56 -8.46
CA VAL A 101 -16.85 -17.50 -7.21
C VAL A 101 -15.76 -16.44 -7.38
N ASN A 102 -15.70 -15.49 -6.46
CA ASN A 102 -14.77 -14.38 -6.44
C ASN A 102 -13.88 -14.43 -5.19
N GLY A 103 -12.59 -14.15 -5.38
CA GLY A 103 -11.59 -14.18 -4.32
C GLY A 103 -11.07 -15.58 -4.03
N GLY A 104 -10.31 -15.71 -2.95
CA GLY A 104 -9.78 -16.98 -2.47
C GLY A 104 -8.28 -17.11 -2.68
N THR A 105 -7.76 -16.95 -3.89
CA THR A 105 -6.34 -17.24 -4.19
C THR A 105 -5.50 -15.99 -4.47
N GLU A 106 -6.12 -14.83 -4.51
CA GLU A 106 -5.47 -13.59 -4.93
C GLU A 106 -4.71 -12.93 -3.78
N VAL A 107 -3.62 -12.26 -4.11
CA VAL A 107 -2.82 -11.48 -3.17
C VAL A 107 -2.54 -10.11 -3.75
N HIS A 108 -2.85 -9.08 -2.96
CA HIS A 108 -2.73 -7.69 -3.34
C HIS A 108 -1.88 -6.92 -2.32
N LEU A 109 -0.83 -6.27 -2.81
CA LEU A 109 -0.12 -5.26 -2.03
C LEU A 109 -0.94 -3.98 -2.03
N GLU A 110 -1.59 -3.69 -0.91
CA GLU A 110 -2.48 -2.53 -0.78
C GLU A 110 -1.69 -1.26 -0.45
N MET A 111 -0.69 -1.37 0.42
CA MET A 111 0.09 -0.23 0.88
C MET A 111 1.53 -0.63 1.18
N ILE A 112 2.47 0.25 0.85
CA ILE A 112 3.87 0.17 1.27
C ILE A 112 4.27 1.55 1.78
N VAL A 113 4.74 1.62 3.02
CA VAL A 113 5.24 2.83 3.66
C VAL A 113 6.77 2.79 3.68
N PHE A 114 7.39 3.86 3.20
CA PHE A 114 8.83 4.00 3.17
C PHE A 114 9.31 4.92 4.28
N GLU A 115 10.51 4.65 4.75
CA GLU A 115 11.20 5.54 5.66
C GLU A 115 11.47 6.88 4.96
N PRO A 116 11.19 8.04 5.59
CA PRO A 116 11.44 9.33 5.00
C PRO A 116 12.92 9.48 4.68
N THR A 117 13.25 9.69 3.41
CA THR A 117 14.63 10.05 3.04
C THR A 117 14.87 11.49 3.48
N GLU A 118 15.76 11.71 4.45
CA GLU A 118 16.25 13.05 4.77
C GLU A 118 17.01 13.61 3.56
N GLY A 119 16.33 14.40 2.71
CA GLY A 119 16.95 14.96 1.53
C GLY A 119 15.99 15.69 0.60
N LYS A 120 15.87 17.02 0.80
CA LYS A 120 15.23 18.04 -0.05
C LYS A 120 13.73 17.79 -0.36
N PRO A 121 12.81 18.71 -0.02
CA PRO A 121 11.40 18.52 -0.33
C PRO A 121 11.25 18.31 -1.84
N ALA A 122 10.73 17.15 -2.23
CA ALA A 122 10.24 16.92 -3.58
C ALA A 122 9.28 18.07 -3.88
N LYS A 123 9.53 18.81 -4.97
CA LYS A 123 8.61 19.86 -5.43
C LYS A 123 7.22 19.26 -5.42
N ALA A 124 6.35 19.79 -4.55
CA ALA A 124 4.95 19.44 -4.54
C ALA A 124 4.45 19.55 -5.98
N CYS A 125 4.07 18.41 -6.56
CA CYS A 125 3.35 18.42 -7.82
C CYS A 125 2.02 19.06 -7.48
N ALA A 126 1.90 20.36 -7.79
CA ALA A 126 0.70 21.12 -7.58
C ALA A 126 -0.42 20.46 -8.40
N LEU A 127 -1.22 19.62 -7.74
CA LEU A 127 -2.55 19.27 -8.20
C LEU A 127 -3.37 20.56 -8.16
N SER A 128 -3.29 21.28 -9.27
CA SER A 128 -4.09 22.45 -9.57
C SER A 128 -5.47 21.97 -9.98
N HIS A 129 -6.30 21.58 -9.02
CA HIS A 129 -7.76 21.69 -9.18
C HIS A 129 -8.35 22.03 -7.82
N GLY A 130 -8.99 23.21 -7.81
CA GLY A 130 -9.38 23.93 -6.61
C GLY A 130 -10.33 23.17 -5.70
N PHE A 131 -10.08 23.32 -4.42
CA PHE A 131 -11.14 23.31 -3.44
C PHE A 131 -10.84 24.44 -2.45
N GLU A 132 -11.72 25.43 -2.47
CA GLU A 132 -11.70 26.60 -1.59
C GLU A 132 -11.76 26.19 -0.11
N ASP A 133 -10.98 26.92 0.68
CA ASP A 133 -11.13 27.27 2.09
C ASP A 133 -12.00 26.40 3.01
N LEU A 134 -11.34 25.78 4.00
CA LEU A 134 -11.66 26.08 5.39
C LEU A 134 -10.43 25.85 6.28
N PHE A 135 -9.63 26.90 6.47
CA PHE A 135 -8.62 26.97 7.53
C PHE A 135 -9.08 28.05 8.53
N VAL A 136 -9.50 27.64 9.74
CA VAL A 136 -9.72 28.54 10.87
C VAL A 136 -8.77 28.15 12.00
N GLY A 137 -7.84 29.08 12.31
CA GLY A 137 -7.19 29.30 13.61
C GLY A 137 -6.13 28.27 14.05
N GLU A 138 -4.90 28.59 14.41
CA GLU A 138 -4.41 29.81 15.05
C GLU A 138 -2.94 30.17 14.71
N ARG A 139 -2.80 31.37 14.13
CA ARG A 139 -1.78 32.40 14.38
C ARG A 139 -0.31 31.98 14.62
N ARG A 140 0.49 32.17 13.57
CA ARG A 140 1.83 32.76 13.67
C ARG A 140 1.80 34.13 13.00
N VAL A 141 1.84 35.20 13.79
CA VAL A 141 2.06 36.56 13.28
C VAL A 141 3.47 36.92 13.66
N HIS A 142 4.38 37.04 12.71
CA HIS A 142 5.54 37.95 12.73
C HIS A 142 5.90 38.18 11.26
N SER A 143 5.44 39.29 10.69
CA SER A 143 5.87 39.77 9.38
C SER A 143 6.31 41.23 9.47
N HIS A 144 7.60 41.39 9.18
CA HIS A 144 8.27 42.49 8.47
C HIS A 144 8.17 43.92 8.98
N SER A 145 9.34 44.54 9.18
CA SER A 145 9.87 45.50 8.18
C SER A 145 11.16 46.18 8.67
N HIS A 146 12.28 45.98 7.98
CA HIS A 146 13.37 46.96 7.75
C HIS A 146 14.34 46.30 6.74
N SER A 147 14.37 46.74 5.48
CA SER A 147 15.17 47.86 4.98
C SER A 147 16.63 47.76 5.41
N GLY A 148 17.48 47.24 4.53
CA GLY A 148 18.92 47.22 4.71
C GLY A 148 19.59 46.74 3.43
N ALA A 149 19.91 47.68 2.54
CA ALA A 149 20.82 47.46 1.44
C ALA A 149 22.16 46.96 1.99
N GLN A 150 22.66 45.82 1.49
CA GLN A 150 24.04 45.44 1.69
C GLN A 150 24.61 44.91 0.37
N THR A 151 25.78 45.46 0.07
CA THR A 151 26.42 45.58 -1.24
C THR A 151 26.90 44.25 -1.80
N CYS A 152 26.59 43.96 -3.06
CA CYS A 152 27.34 42.97 -3.85
C CYS A 152 28.77 43.48 -4.04
N GLY A 153 29.70 42.91 -3.28
CA GLY A 153 31.14 43.08 -3.47
C GLY A 153 31.58 42.34 -4.73
N ARG A 154 32.28 43.07 -5.61
CA ARG A 154 32.96 42.59 -6.81
C ARG A 154 33.94 41.45 -6.49
N GLY A 155 33.94 40.44 -7.36
CA GLY A 155 34.98 39.43 -7.45
C GLY A 155 35.09 38.97 -8.91
N ASP A 156 35.62 39.85 -9.77
CA ASP A 156 36.05 39.49 -11.12
C ASP A 156 37.58 39.34 -11.07
N ASP A 157 38.04 38.10 -10.84
CA ASP A 157 39.43 37.71 -11.01
C ASP A 157 39.58 36.85 -12.27
N GLY A 158 40.44 37.31 -13.18
CA GLY A 158 41.05 36.53 -14.27
C GLY A 158 40.27 36.59 -15.60
N GLY A 159 40.73 37.26 -16.65
CA GLY A 159 42.12 37.43 -17.09
C GLY A 159 42.28 36.67 -18.40
N ALA A 160 42.12 37.37 -19.52
CA ALA A 160 42.38 36.87 -20.86
C ALA A 160 43.88 36.90 -21.16
N THR A 161 44.42 35.76 -21.62
CA THR A 161 45.33 35.63 -22.77
C THR A 161 45.33 34.18 -23.22
#